data_AF-A0A3C1YLX2-F1
#
_entry.id   AF-A0A3C1YLX2-F1
#
_cell.length_a   1.000
_cell.length_b   1.000
_cell.length_c   1.000
_cell.angle_alpha   90.00
_cell.angle_beta   90.00
_cell.angle_gamma   90.00
#
_symmetry.space_group_name_H-M   'P 1'
#
loop_
_entity.id
_entity.type
_entity.pdbx_description
1 polymer ?
#
loop_
_entity_poly.entity_id
_entity_poly.type
_entity_poly.pdbx_seq_one_letter_code
_entity_poly.pdbx_strand_id
1 'polypeptide(L)'
;MLVQKTIRASKHFGVKDIAVAGGVSANSHLRSEMKKAAGLNELQLFIPKFEYCTDNGAMIAEVGYRKCLQSMFSPINVTAIANLEL
;
A
#
# COMPACT_ATOMS: atom_id res chain seq x y z
N MET A 1 -1.83 7.07 17.24
CA MET A 1 -2.04 5.78 16.54
C MET A 1 -2.04 5.97 15.02
N LEU A 2 -1.92 4.89 14.23
CA LEU A 2 -1.74 4.90 12.76
C LEU A 2 -2.66 5.89 12.03
N VAL A 3 -3.98 5.84 12.29
CA VAL A 3 -4.99 6.69 11.64
C VAL A 3 -4.64 8.19 11.72
N GLN A 4 -4.37 8.69 12.92
CA GLN A 4 -4.04 10.11 13.14
C GLN A 4 -2.75 10.52 12.42
N LYS A 5 -1.74 9.64 12.39
CA LYS A 5 -0.49 9.90 11.67
C LYS A 5 -0.74 9.94 10.16
N THR A 6 -1.57 9.06 9.62
CA THR A 6 -1.91 9.05 8.20
C THR A 6 -2.68 10.31 7.79
N ILE A 7 -3.67 10.75 8.58
CA ILE A 7 -4.40 12.01 8.30
C ILE A 7 -3.49 13.24 8.43
N ARG A 8 -2.57 13.23 9.41
CA ARG A 8 -1.58 14.32 9.53
C ARG A 8 -0.65 14.34 8.31
N ALA A 9 -0.20 13.19 7.84
CA ALA A 9 0.64 13.08 6.65
C ALA A 9 -0.12 13.55 5.40
N SER A 10 -1.39 13.17 5.23
CA SER A 10 -2.15 13.61 4.05
C SER A 10 -2.28 15.14 3.98
N LYS A 11 -2.54 15.79 5.12
CA LYS A 11 -2.57 17.26 5.22
C LYS A 11 -1.20 17.88 4.98
N HIS A 12 -0.13 17.29 5.50
CA HIS A 12 1.23 17.79 5.34
C HIS A 12 1.69 17.75 3.87
N PHE A 13 1.38 16.66 3.15
CA PHE A 13 1.76 16.48 1.75
C PHE A 13 0.70 17.00 0.76
N GLY A 14 -0.45 17.48 1.24
CA GLY A 14 -1.54 17.99 0.39
C GLY A 14 -2.20 16.93 -0.50
N VAL A 15 -2.13 15.65 -0.13
CA VAL A 15 -2.70 14.55 -0.92
C VAL A 15 -4.16 14.28 -0.54
N LYS A 16 -4.97 13.86 -1.53
CA LYS A 16 -6.38 13.49 -1.34
C LYS A 16 -6.62 11.99 -1.28
N ASP A 17 -5.65 11.21 -1.74
CA ASP A 17 -5.74 9.77 -1.84
C ASP A 17 -4.86 9.11 -0.78
N ILE A 18 -5.41 8.13 -0.08
CA ILE A 18 -4.70 7.29 0.89
C ILE A 18 -4.88 5.83 0.48
N ALA A 19 -3.78 5.11 0.35
CA ALA A 19 -3.79 3.65 0.28
C ALA A 19 -3.30 3.04 1.59
N VAL A 20 -3.92 1.93 2.03
CA VAL A 20 -3.47 1.15 3.18
C VAL A 20 -3.25 -0.29 2.72
N ALA A 21 -2.01 -0.76 2.84
CA ALA A 21 -1.57 -2.09 2.44
C ALA A 21 -0.82 -2.81 3.57
N GLY A 22 -0.45 -4.07 3.33
CA GLY A 22 0.22 -4.95 4.31
C GLY A 22 -0.76 -5.70 5.20
N GLY A 23 -0.29 -6.76 5.88
CA GLY A 23 -1.17 -7.69 6.60
C GLY A 23 -2.04 -7.02 7.68
N VAL A 24 -1.52 -6.00 8.36
CA VAL A 24 -2.28 -5.24 9.38
C VAL A 24 -3.45 -4.47 8.77
N SER A 25 -3.39 -4.11 7.48
CA SER A 25 -4.52 -3.48 6.77
C SER A 25 -5.74 -4.38 6.68
N ALA A 26 -5.59 -5.69 6.91
CA ALA A 26 -6.68 -6.66 6.97
C ALA A 26 -7.50 -6.56 8.28
N ASN A 27 -7.00 -5.85 9.30
CA ASN A 27 -7.69 -5.67 10.58
C ASN A 27 -8.99 -4.86 10.41
N SER A 28 -10.12 -5.43 10.84
CA SER A 28 -11.45 -4.83 10.67
C SER A 28 -11.63 -3.51 11.43
N HIS A 29 -11.09 -3.41 12.65
CA HIS A 29 -11.15 -2.19 13.45
C HIS A 29 -10.36 -1.05 12.79
N LEU A 30 -9.14 -1.33 12.33
CA LEU A 30 -8.34 -0.35 11.59
C LEU A 30 -9.03 0.13 10.32
N ARG A 31 -9.63 -0.78 9.53
CA ARG A 31 -10.40 -0.42 8.32
C ARG A 31 -11.56 0.52 8.65
N SER A 32 -12.30 0.23 9.71
CA SER A 32 -13.43 1.05 10.15
C SER A 32 -12.98 2.46 10.54
N GLU A 33 -11.94 2.56 11.37
CA GLU A 33 -11.41 3.84 11.82
C GLU A 33 -10.80 4.66 10.68
N MET A 34 -10.07 4.01 9.76
CA MET A 34 -9.54 4.67 8.55
C MET A 34 -10.66 5.20 7.65
N LYS A 35 -11.73 4.41 7.42
CA LYS A 35 -12.88 4.86 6.61
C LYS A 35 -13.58 6.07 7.22
N LYS A 36 -13.83 6.03 8.54
CA LYS A 36 -14.42 7.16 9.28
C LYS A 36 -13.55 8.41 9.17
N ALA A 37 -12.24 8.28 9.43
CA ALA A 37 -11.32 9.39 9.38
C ALA A 37 -11.15 9.96 7.96
N ALA A 38 -11.09 9.11 6.94
CA ALA A 38 -11.02 9.53 5.55
C ALA A 38 -12.27 10.32 5.14
N GLY A 39 -13.47 9.83 5.49
CA GLY A 39 -14.73 10.53 5.21
C GLY A 39 -14.80 11.91 5.88
N LEU A 40 -14.38 12.02 7.14
CA LEU A 40 -14.34 13.30 7.87
C LEU A 40 -13.33 14.32 7.32
N ASN A 41 -12.34 13.87 6.53
CA ASN A 41 -11.31 14.74 5.96
C ASN A 41 -11.39 14.81 4.43
N GLU A 42 -12.49 14.34 3.82
CA GLU A 42 -12.71 14.33 2.37
C GLU A 42 -11.59 13.62 1.58
N LEU A 43 -11.06 12.52 2.15
CA LEU A 43 -10.00 11.71 1.55
C LEU A 43 -10.58 10.47 0.89
N GLN A 44 -10.03 10.09 -0.26
CA GLN A 44 -10.31 8.80 -0.89
C GLN A 44 -9.44 7.72 -0.27
N LEU A 45 -10.06 6.60 0.11
CA LEU A 45 -9.40 5.52 0.82
C LEU A 45 -9.41 4.24 -0.01
N PHE A 46 -8.22 3.74 -0.34
CA PHE A 46 -8.00 2.51 -1.08
C PHE A 46 -7.49 1.43 -0.13
N ILE A 47 -8.27 0.37 0.06
CA ILE A 47 -7.85 -0.81 0.80
C ILE A 47 -8.15 -2.05 -0.05
N PRO A 48 -7.15 -2.89 -0.36
CA PRO A 48 -7.38 -4.10 -1.13
C PRO A 48 -8.36 -5.07 -0.46
N LYS A 49 -8.85 -6.03 -1.24
CA LYS A 49 -9.53 -7.22 -0.72
C LYS A 49 -8.62 -7.96 0.28
N PHE A 50 -9.21 -8.65 1.24
CA PHE A 50 -8.49 -9.30 2.34
C PHE A 50 -7.38 -10.24 1.83
N GLU A 51 -7.68 -11.07 0.83
CA GLU A 51 -6.75 -12.00 0.17
C GLU A 51 -5.52 -11.34 -0.47
N TYR A 52 -5.58 -10.02 -0.74
CA TYR A 52 -4.48 -9.26 -1.32
C TYR A 52 -3.75 -8.37 -0.30
N CYS A 53 -4.09 -8.43 0.98
CA CYS A 53 -3.48 -7.59 2.01
C CYS A 53 -2.22 -8.20 2.61
N THR A 54 -2.18 -9.52 2.75
CA THR A 54 -1.01 -10.27 3.21
C THR A 54 -0.09 -10.60 2.04
N ASP A 55 1.13 -11.07 2.33
CA ASP A 55 2.07 -11.48 1.29
C ASP A 55 1.44 -12.54 0.38
N ASN A 56 1.46 -12.27 -0.92
CA ASN A 56 0.85 -13.13 -1.93
C ASN A 56 1.59 -13.02 -3.28
N GLY A 57 1.43 -14.02 -4.14
CA GLY A 57 2.07 -14.01 -5.47
C GLY A 57 1.48 -12.99 -6.43
N ALA A 58 0.21 -12.59 -6.25
CA ALA A 58 -0.47 -11.68 -7.16
C ALA A 58 0.14 -10.27 -7.14
N MET A 59 0.52 -9.75 -5.96
CA MET A 59 1.20 -8.44 -5.86
C MET A 59 2.58 -8.45 -6.55
N ILE A 60 3.32 -9.57 -6.46
CA ILE A 60 4.63 -9.72 -7.11
C ILE A 60 4.45 -9.80 -8.63
N ALA A 61 3.45 -10.54 -9.11
CA ALA A 61 3.11 -10.64 -10.52
C ALA A 61 2.71 -9.28 -11.11
N GLU A 62 1.87 -8.50 -10.41
CA GLU A 62 1.43 -7.17 -10.86
C GLU A 62 2.62 -6.19 -10.96
N VAL A 63 3.52 -6.18 -9.97
CA VAL A 63 4.73 -5.35 -10.01
C VAL A 63 5.65 -5.78 -11.16
N GLY A 64 5.85 -7.10 -11.34
CA GLY A 64 6.64 -7.65 -12.44
C GLY A 64 6.07 -7.29 -13.82
N TYR A 65 4.74 -7.39 -13.97
CA TYR A 65 4.04 -6.99 -15.18
C TYR A 65 4.21 -5.50 -15.48
N ARG A 66 4.02 -4.62 -14.49
CA ARG A 66 4.22 -3.17 -14.69
C ARG A 66 5.65 -2.81 -15.03
N LYS A 67 6.64 -3.44 -14.40
CA LYS A 67 8.06 -3.27 -14.74
C LYS A 67 8.36 -3.74 -16.16
N CYS A 68 7.79 -4.87 -16.58
CA CYS A 68 7.91 -5.38 -17.94
C CYS A 68 7.36 -4.38 -18.98
N LEU A 69 6.17 -3.80 -18.73
CA LEU A 69 5.60 -2.75 -19.59
C LEU A 69 6.49 -1.50 -19.68
N GLN A 70 7.29 -1.23 -18.65
CA GLN A 70 8.26 -0.13 -18.61
C GLN A 70 9.66 -0.55 -19.11
N SER A 71 9.80 -1.75 -19.70
CA SER A 71 11.08 -2.33 -20.14
C SER A 71 12.15 -2.43 -19.05
N MET A 72 11.73 -2.52 -17.78
CA MET A 72 12.60 -2.66 -16.62
C MET A 72 12.86 -4.14 -16.32
N PHE A 73 13.89 -4.71 -16.94
CA PHE A 73 14.30 -6.10 -16.73
C PHE A 73 15.52 -6.20 -15.82
N SER A 74 15.56 -7.24 -15.00
CA SER A 74 16.73 -7.60 -14.19
C SER A 74 17.68 -8.50 -14.98
N PRO A 75 19.00 -8.41 -14.76
CA PRO A 75 19.95 -9.35 -15.34
C PRO A 75 19.80 -10.75 -14.71
N ILE A 76 20.26 -11.79 -15.42
CA ILE A 76 20.12 -13.19 -14.98
C ILE A 76 20.90 -13.51 -13.69
N ASN A 77 21.90 -12.70 -13.36
CA ASN A 77 22.74 -12.86 -12.17
C ASN A 77 22.22 -12.10 -10.94
N VAL A 78 20.98 -11.59 -10.97
CA VAL A 78 20.37 -10.93 -9.81
C VAL A 78 20.29 -11.89 -8.62
N THR A 79 20.61 -11.40 -7.43
CA THR A 79 20.57 -12.17 -6.18
C THR A 79 19.55 -11.58 -5.21
N ALA A 80 19.18 -12.36 -4.19
CA ALA A 80 18.34 -11.86 -3.11
C ALA A 80 19.07 -10.78 -2.30
N ILE A 81 18.34 -9.74 -1.91
CA ILE A 81 18.81 -8.66 -1.03
C ILE A 81 17.88 -8.63 0.19
N ALA A 82 18.36 -9.08 1.34
CA ALA A 82 17.54 -9.25 2.55
C ALA A 82 17.10 -7.91 3.18
N ASN A 83 17.87 -6.85 2.96
CA ASN A 83 17.65 -5.50 3.49
C ASN A 83 17.43 -4.48 2.37
N LEU A 84 16.71 -4.87 1.31
CA LEU A 84 16.41 -4.00 0.18
C LEU A 84 15.66 -2.75 0.67
N GLU A 85 16.22 -1.57 0.40
CA GLU A 85 15.58 -0.29 0.67
C GLU A 85 14.52 0.01 -0.41
N LEU A 86 13.41 0.63 0.02
CA LEU A 86 12.28 1.01 -0.82
C LEU A 86 12.39 2.47 -1.29
#